data_AF-A0A6P0SYJ9-F1
#
_entry.id   AF-A0A6P0SYJ9-F1
#
_cell.length_a   1.000
_cell.length_b   1.000
_cell.length_c   1.000
_cell.angle_alpha   90.00
_cell.angle_beta   90.00
_cell.angle_gamma   90.00
#
_symmetry.space_group_name_H-M   'P 1'
#
loop_
_entity.id
_entity.type
_entity.pdbx_description
1 polymer ?
#
loop_
_entity_poly.entity_id
_entity_poly.type
_entity_poly.pdbx_seq_one_letter_code
_entity_poly.pdbx_strand_id
1 'polypeptide(L)'
;GIDRAQTRQMGMIFKENIALENGEIPEHTLPMFRSALKSNLYFPYTGHTHIKTQYGSVNVTDYQAGGINAPGTVDILQEVFDGRLHMFASYDYNFFELSEIDNLMTEYIAQIEELVSLTIQPEQPSKSQQPLPTNTAIESTLRQVTEEICHYPISADEMDLDLEADLGVDSLERIRIVTHLEKLYGKVDRQGLLSCRSVQEMASTLSQSFKG
;
A
#
# COMPACT_ATOMS: atom_id res chain seq x y z
N GLY A 1 7.09 3.35 -19.43
CA GLY A 1 7.95 4.37 -18.78
C GLY A 1 8.23 3.94 -17.36
N ILE A 2 9.42 4.24 -16.86
CA ILE A 2 9.92 3.86 -15.52
C ILE A 2 8.90 4.20 -14.41
N ASP A 3 8.16 5.30 -14.55
CA ASP A 3 7.05 5.69 -13.65
C ASP A 3 5.96 4.62 -13.50
N ARG A 4 5.48 4.01 -14.60
CA ARG A 4 4.36 3.04 -14.53
C ARG A 4 4.72 1.79 -13.72
N ALA A 5 5.98 1.34 -13.81
CA ALA A 5 6.45 0.18 -13.07
C ALA A 5 6.62 0.49 -11.58
N GLN A 6 7.16 1.68 -11.26
CA GLN A 6 7.27 2.16 -9.88
C GLN A 6 5.90 2.36 -9.23
N THR A 7 4.96 3.00 -9.92
CA THR A 7 3.59 3.23 -9.41
C THR A 7 2.85 1.91 -9.18
N ARG A 8 3.02 0.94 -10.08
CA ARG A 8 2.47 -0.42 -9.88
C ARG A 8 3.09 -1.12 -8.68
N GLN A 9 4.43 -1.07 -8.53
CA GLN A 9 5.08 -1.65 -7.35
C GLN A 9 4.61 -0.99 -6.06
N MET A 10 4.49 0.34 -6.04
CA MET A 10 4.03 1.07 -4.87
C MET A 10 2.57 0.72 -4.54
N GLY A 11 1.70 0.61 -5.55
CA GLY A 11 0.32 0.16 -5.37
C GLY A 11 0.21 -1.26 -4.82
N MET A 12 1.09 -2.17 -5.23
CA MET A 12 1.17 -3.53 -4.68
C MET A 12 1.66 -3.52 -3.22
N ILE A 13 2.70 -2.75 -2.92
CA ILE A 13 3.22 -2.58 -1.55
C ILE A 13 2.11 -2.07 -0.64
N PHE A 14 1.34 -1.07 -1.06
CA PHE A 14 0.23 -0.57 -0.28
C PHE A 14 -0.89 -1.59 -0.10
N LYS A 15 -1.24 -2.33 -1.16
CA LYS A 15 -2.23 -3.41 -1.07
C LYS A 15 -1.81 -4.49 -0.07
N GLU A 16 -0.52 -4.81 -0.03
CA GLU A 16 0.01 -5.92 0.76
C GLU A 16 0.30 -5.52 2.21
N ASN A 17 0.66 -4.26 2.48
CA ASN A 17 1.19 -3.86 3.78
C ASN A 17 0.29 -2.90 4.58
N ILE A 18 -0.79 -2.36 3.99
CA ILE A 18 -1.67 -1.43 4.72
C ILE A 18 -2.70 -2.22 5.51
N ALA A 19 -2.53 -2.23 6.84
CA ALA A 19 -3.57 -2.69 7.75
C ALA A 19 -4.78 -1.75 7.69
N LEU A 20 -5.93 -2.30 7.30
CA LEU A 20 -7.19 -1.56 7.31
C LEU A 20 -7.71 -1.41 8.75
N GLU A 21 -8.11 -0.20 9.12
CA GLU A 21 -8.82 0.07 10.37
C GLU A 21 -10.32 0.00 10.07
N ASN A 22 -11.02 -0.98 10.65
CA ASN A 22 -12.45 -1.23 10.40
C ASN A 22 -12.83 -1.43 8.91
N GLY A 23 -11.89 -1.95 8.10
CA GLY A 23 -12.10 -2.15 6.67
C GLY A 23 -11.82 -0.91 5.81
N GLU A 24 -11.34 0.18 6.40
CA GLU A 24 -10.96 1.41 5.71
C GLU A 24 -9.46 1.68 5.81
N ILE A 25 -8.90 2.41 4.85
CA ILE A 25 -7.51 2.87 4.92
C ILE A 25 -7.42 3.91 6.05
N PRO A 26 -6.51 3.77 7.02
CA PRO A 26 -6.41 4.71 8.13
C PRO A 26 -6.19 6.15 7.64
N GLU A 27 -6.98 7.12 8.13
CA GLU A 27 -6.97 8.51 7.62
C GLU A 27 -5.58 9.14 7.63
N HIS A 28 -4.77 8.82 8.64
CA HIS A 28 -3.42 9.36 8.81
C HIS A 28 -2.44 8.90 7.70
N THR A 29 -2.76 7.81 7.00
CA THR A 29 -1.92 7.25 5.91
C THR A 29 -2.32 7.77 4.51
N LEU A 30 -3.52 8.30 4.34
CA LEU A 30 -4.05 8.77 3.04
C LEU A 30 -3.16 9.81 2.33
N PRO A 31 -2.55 10.80 3.00
CA PRO A 31 -1.66 11.75 2.33
C PRO A 31 -0.41 11.09 1.74
N MET A 32 0.11 10.05 2.39
CA MET A 32 1.28 9.30 1.93
C MET A 32 0.97 8.55 0.63
N PHE A 33 -0.16 7.84 0.57
CA PHE A 33 -0.66 7.18 -0.64
C PHE A 33 -0.75 8.12 -1.84
N ARG A 34 -1.43 9.26 -1.65
CA ARG A 34 -1.64 10.28 -2.70
C ARG A 34 -0.32 10.85 -3.22
N SER A 35 0.69 10.95 -2.36
CA SER A 35 2.02 11.46 -2.74
C SER A 35 2.89 10.43 -3.48
N ALA A 36 2.72 9.13 -3.18
CA ALA A 36 3.59 8.06 -3.63
C ALA A 36 3.17 7.45 -4.97
N LEU A 37 1.87 7.45 -5.26
CA LEU A 37 1.33 6.99 -6.53
C LEU A 37 1.43 8.09 -7.59
N LYS A 38 2.62 8.24 -8.18
CA LYS A 38 2.81 9.10 -9.35
C LYS A 38 2.09 8.49 -10.55
N SER A 39 0.90 8.98 -10.83
CA SER A 39 0.17 8.53 -11.99
C SER A 39 0.20 9.60 -13.08
N ASN A 40 0.56 9.16 -14.29
CA ASN A 40 0.41 9.96 -15.51
C ASN A 40 -1.07 10.02 -15.94
N LEU A 41 -1.94 9.22 -15.30
CA LEU A 41 -3.37 9.52 -15.17
C LEU A 41 -3.52 10.31 -13.87
N TYR A 42 -4.03 11.52 -13.90
CA TYR A 42 -4.45 12.19 -12.67
C TYR A 42 -5.33 11.21 -11.87
N PHE A 43 -4.89 10.77 -10.69
CA PHE A 43 -5.77 9.99 -9.84
C PHE A 43 -6.91 10.94 -9.48
N PRO A 44 -8.18 10.61 -9.76
CA PRO A 44 -9.32 11.32 -9.20
C PRO A 44 -9.01 11.71 -7.77
N TYR A 45 -9.33 12.95 -7.39
CA TYR A 45 -9.56 13.20 -5.99
C TYR A 45 -10.60 12.18 -5.52
N THR A 46 -10.14 11.14 -4.81
CA THR A 46 -11.00 10.19 -4.11
C THR A 46 -11.16 10.72 -2.70
N GLY A 47 -12.34 11.24 -2.40
CA GLY A 47 -12.61 11.85 -1.12
C GLY A 47 -14.08 12.15 -0.89
N HIS A 48 -14.35 12.65 0.31
CA HIS A 48 -15.65 13.21 0.65
C HIS A 48 -15.67 14.68 0.25
N THR A 49 -16.64 15.08 -0.58
CA THR A 49 -16.88 16.51 -0.89
C THR A 49 -17.29 17.31 0.34
N HIS A 50 -17.71 16.62 1.40
CA HIS A 50 -18.35 17.19 2.59
C HIS A 50 -19.64 17.99 2.26
N ILE A 51 -20.17 17.83 1.05
CA ILE A 51 -21.46 18.39 0.66
C ILE A 51 -22.52 17.62 1.46
N LYS A 52 -23.37 18.38 2.17
CA LYS A 52 -24.50 17.80 2.90
C LYS A 52 -25.65 17.58 1.93
N THR A 53 -26.43 16.54 2.15
CA THR A 53 -27.67 16.29 1.38
C THR A 53 -28.76 17.33 1.68
N GLN A 54 -28.63 18.09 2.77
CA GLN A 54 -29.56 19.15 3.17
C GLN A 54 -28.86 20.34 3.84
N TYR A 55 -29.27 21.56 3.48
CA TYR A 55 -28.88 22.82 4.10
C TYR A 55 -30.12 23.61 4.53
N GLY A 56 -30.48 23.53 5.82
CA GLY A 56 -31.70 24.13 6.33
C GLY A 56 -32.94 23.49 5.70
N SER A 57 -33.75 24.27 4.98
CA SER A 57 -34.94 23.78 4.28
C SER A 57 -34.69 23.34 2.83
N VAL A 58 -33.45 23.42 2.34
CA VAL A 58 -33.09 23.13 0.95
C VAL A 58 -32.39 21.77 0.87
N ASN A 59 -32.85 20.93 -0.05
CA ASN A 59 -32.25 19.63 -0.34
C ASN A 59 -31.34 19.73 -1.57
N VAL A 60 -30.20 19.05 -1.53
CA VAL A 60 -29.34 18.85 -2.70
C VAL A 60 -29.91 17.68 -3.49
N THR A 61 -30.46 17.97 -4.68
CA THR A 61 -31.09 16.94 -5.53
C THR A 61 -30.12 16.31 -6.53
N ASP A 62 -29.07 17.05 -6.89
CA ASP A 62 -28.03 16.58 -7.80
C ASP A 62 -26.73 17.36 -7.56
N TYR A 63 -25.63 16.75 -7.96
CA TYR A 63 -24.30 17.31 -7.84
C TYR A 63 -23.43 16.81 -9.00
N GLN A 64 -22.80 17.77 -9.70
CA GLN A 64 -21.84 17.48 -10.76
C GLN A 64 -20.56 18.27 -10.50
N ALA A 65 -19.44 17.57 -10.50
CA ALA A 65 -18.15 18.23 -10.45
C ALA A 65 -17.78 18.84 -11.82
N GLY A 66 -17.27 20.06 -11.79
CA GLY A 66 -16.71 20.74 -12.96
C GLY A 66 -15.19 20.77 -12.90
N GLY A 67 -14.54 20.46 -14.02
CA GLY A 67 -13.08 20.53 -14.18
C GLY A 67 -12.70 21.34 -15.42
N ILE A 68 -11.43 21.78 -15.46
CA ILE A 68 -10.79 22.27 -16.68
C ILE A 68 -9.67 21.30 -16.99
N ASN A 69 -9.73 20.66 -18.16
CA ASN A 69 -8.77 19.69 -18.61
C ASN A 69 -7.86 20.30 -19.69
N ALA A 70 -6.65 19.75 -19.84
CA ALA A 70 -5.76 20.12 -20.93
C ALA A 70 -6.21 19.47 -22.25
N PRO A 71 -5.83 20.01 -23.43
CA PRO A 71 -6.16 19.39 -24.71
C PRO A 71 -5.68 17.94 -24.79
N GLY A 72 -6.51 17.05 -25.32
CA GLY A 72 -6.20 15.62 -25.44
C GLY A 72 -6.05 14.86 -24.12
N THR A 73 -6.67 15.35 -23.04
CA THR A 73 -6.67 14.67 -21.73
C THR A 73 -8.07 14.27 -21.27
N VAL A 74 -8.12 13.23 -20.44
CA VAL A 74 -9.30 12.75 -19.72
C VAL A 74 -8.94 12.71 -18.25
N ASP A 75 -9.73 13.41 -17.43
CA ASP A 75 -9.67 13.40 -15.99
C ASP A 75 -10.92 12.73 -15.44
N ILE A 76 -10.74 11.70 -14.62
CA ILE A 76 -11.84 11.04 -13.91
C ILE A 76 -11.82 11.54 -12.48
N LEU A 77 -12.97 11.95 -11.94
CA LEU A 77 -13.21 12.30 -10.54
C LEU A 77 -14.06 11.23 -9.86
N GLN A 78 -13.76 10.85 -8.61
CA GLN A 78 -14.49 9.83 -7.84
C GLN A 78 -14.80 10.33 -6.44
N GLU A 79 -16.06 10.44 -6.08
CA GLU A 79 -16.44 11.05 -4.80
C GLU A 79 -17.52 10.24 -4.10
N VAL A 80 -17.44 10.17 -2.78
CA VAL A 80 -18.50 9.53 -1.98
C VAL A 80 -19.46 10.62 -1.49
N PHE A 81 -20.68 10.59 -2.03
CA PHE A 81 -21.78 11.50 -1.68
C PHE A 81 -23.08 10.69 -1.54
N ASP A 82 -23.90 11.03 -0.53
CA ASP A 82 -25.16 10.34 -0.21
C ASP A 82 -25.01 8.80 -0.08
N GLY A 83 -23.90 8.35 0.50
CA GLY A 83 -23.59 6.92 0.67
C GLY A 83 -23.36 6.16 -0.64
N ARG A 84 -23.14 6.88 -1.75
CA ARG A 84 -22.86 6.32 -3.07
C ARG A 84 -21.53 6.81 -3.60
N LEU A 85 -20.88 6.00 -4.42
CA LEU A 85 -19.73 6.41 -5.20
C LEU A 85 -20.25 7.12 -6.48
N HIS A 86 -19.94 8.40 -6.60
CA HIS A 86 -20.19 9.23 -7.78
C HIS A 86 -18.92 9.30 -8.61
N MET A 87 -19.08 9.25 -9.94
CA MET A 87 -17.97 9.32 -10.88
C MET A 87 -18.24 10.33 -11.97
N PHE A 88 -17.24 11.15 -12.29
CA PHE A 88 -17.34 12.19 -13.33
C PHE A 88 -16.14 12.09 -14.27
N ALA A 89 -16.37 12.13 -15.58
CA ALA A 89 -15.31 12.23 -16.57
C ALA A 89 -15.31 13.64 -17.18
N SER A 90 -14.22 14.38 -17.01
CA SER A 90 -13.93 15.61 -17.71
C SER A 90 -12.97 15.30 -18.85
N TYR A 91 -13.32 15.65 -20.08
CA TYR A 91 -12.53 15.28 -21.25
C TYR A 91 -12.63 16.31 -22.37
N ASP A 92 -11.63 16.31 -23.26
CA ASP A 92 -11.60 17.19 -24.41
C ASP A 92 -12.50 16.62 -25.50
N TYR A 93 -13.71 17.17 -25.61
CA TYR A 93 -14.70 16.75 -26.59
C TYR A 93 -14.21 16.88 -28.04
N ASN A 94 -13.23 17.74 -28.32
CA ASN A 94 -12.67 17.83 -29.68
C ASN A 94 -11.67 16.71 -29.99
N PHE A 95 -11.25 15.95 -28.98
CA PHE A 95 -10.24 14.91 -29.10
C PHE A 95 -10.79 13.50 -28.87
N PHE A 96 -11.75 13.34 -27.96
CA PHE A 96 -12.37 12.05 -27.65
C PHE A 96 -13.87 12.07 -27.94
N GLU A 97 -14.35 11.00 -28.57
CA GLU A 97 -15.78 10.80 -28.81
C GLU A 97 -16.48 10.37 -27.51
N LEU A 98 -17.74 10.77 -27.33
CA LEU A 98 -18.51 10.41 -26.13
C LEU A 98 -18.55 8.89 -25.92
N SER A 99 -18.67 8.10 -27.00
CA SER A 99 -18.67 6.64 -26.91
C SER A 99 -17.36 6.05 -26.40
N GLU A 100 -16.22 6.71 -26.63
CA GLU A 100 -14.93 6.26 -26.11
C GLU A 100 -14.87 6.46 -24.59
N ILE A 101 -15.40 7.59 -24.12
CA ILE A 101 -15.51 7.90 -22.69
C ILE A 101 -16.50 6.96 -22.01
N ASP A 102 -17.66 6.68 -22.62
CA ASP A 102 -18.65 5.74 -22.08
C ASP A 102 -18.06 4.33 -21.92
N ASN A 103 -17.31 3.86 -22.93
CA ASN A 103 -16.63 2.56 -22.86
C ASN A 103 -15.57 2.54 -21.74
N LEU A 104 -14.77 3.60 -21.63
CA LEU A 104 -13.77 3.73 -20.57
C LEU A 104 -14.42 3.68 -19.17
N MET A 105 -15.49 4.44 -18.96
CA MET A 105 -16.19 4.51 -17.68
C MET A 105 -16.87 3.20 -17.33
N THR A 106 -17.47 2.52 -18.31
CA THR A 106 -18.10 1.20 -18.12
C THR A 106 -17.06 0.16 -17.67
N GLU A 107 -15.92 0.11 -18.36
CA GLU A 107 -14.83 -0.81 -18.01
C GLU A 107 -14.24 -0.49 -16.63
N TYR A 108 -14.11 0.79 -16.31
CA TYR A 108 -13.62 1.22 -15.00
C TYR A 108 -14.54 0.79 -13.85
N ILE A 109 -15.85 0.94 -14.01
CA ILE A 109 -16.85 0.49 -13.04
C ILE A 109 -16.78 -1.02 -12.86
N ALA A 110 -16.71 -1.79 -13.96
CA ALA A 110 -16.60 -3.24 -13.90
C ALA A 110 -15.37 -3.72 -13.09
N GLN A 111 -14.23 -3.03 -13.23
CA GLN A 111 -13.03 -3.35 -12.45
C GLN A 111 -13.18 -3.03 -10.96
N ILE A 112 -13.90 -1.96 -10.60
CA ILE A 112 -14.21 -1.67 -9.19
C ILE A 112 -15.11 -2.77 -8.62
N GLU A 113 -16.16 -3.16 -9.35
CA GLU A 113 -17.07 -4.22 -8.92
C GLU A 113 -16.33 -5.56 -8.74
N GLU A 114 -15.43 -5.90 -9.67
CA GLU A 114 -14.56 -7.06 -9.54
C GLU A 114 -13.70 -6.97 -8.28
N LEU A 115 -13.05 -5.82 -8.03
CA LEU A 115 -12.22 -5.61 -6.85
C LEU A 115 -13.01 -5.79 -5.54
N VAL A 116 -14.23 -5.24 -5.47
CA VAL A 116 -15.11 -5.38 -4.30
C VAL A 116 -15.57 -6.82 -4.09
N SER A 117 -15.70 -7.60 -5.17
CA SER A 117 -16.06 -9.01 -5.09
C SER A 117 -14.92 -9.91 -4.60
N LEU A 118 -13.68 -9.42 -4.59
CA LEU A 118 -12.54 -10.18 -4.09
C LEU A 118 -12.67 -10.36 -2.58
N THR A 119 -12.72 -11.62 -2.14
CA THR A 119 -12.63 -11.93 -0.72
C THR A 119 -11.21 -11.64 -0.24
N ILE A 120 -11.04 -10.59 0.57
CA ILE A 120 -9.82 -10.43 1.35
C ILE A 120 -9.81 -11.59 2.35
N GLN A 121 -8.96 -12.59 2.11
CA GLN A 121 -8.72 -13.60 3.12
C GLN A 121 -8.15 -12.85 4.33
N PRO A 122 -8.77 -12.92 5.52
CA PRO A 122 -8.12 -12.42 6.72
C PRO A 122 -6.76 -13.11 6.76
N GLU A 123 -5.68 -12.32 6.88
CA GLU A 123 -4.37 -12.89 7.11
C GLU A 123 -4.50 -13.83 8.30
N GLN A 124 -4.34 -15.13 8.06
CA GLN A 124 -4.19 -16.05 9.16
C GLN A 124 -2.88 -15.65 9.84
N PRO A 125 -2.85 -15.52 11.19
CA PRO A 125 -1.57 -15.44 11.87
C PRO A 125 -0.76 -16.64 11.40
N SER A 126 0.35 -16.36 10.71
CA SER A 126 1.32 -17.38 10.33
C SER A 126 1.63 -18.14 11.60
N LYS A 127 1.21 -19.40 11.67
CA LYS A 127 1.60 -20.28 12.77
C LYS A 127 3.13 -20.24 12.79
N SER A 128 3.69 -19.70 13.86
CA SER A 128 5.10 -19.70 14.18
C SER A 128 5.63 -21.11 13.87
N GLN A 129 6.38 -21.24 12.78
CA GLN A 129 7.07 -22.49 12.52
C GLN A 129 8.07 -22.65 13.66
N GLN A 130 8.07 -23.82 14.31
CA GLN A 130 9.00 -24.12 15.39
C GLN A 130 10.41 -23.70 14.96
N PRO A 131 11.14 -22.95 15.81
CA PRO A 131 12.44 -22.42 15.44
C PRO A 131 13.34 -23.58 15.01
N LEU A 132 13.80 -23.54 13.75
CA LEU A 132 14.97 -24.32 13.37
C LEU A 132 16.14 -23.88 14.27
N PRO A 133 17.12 -24.75 14.54
CA PRO A 133 18.32 -24.34 15.28
C PRO A 133 19.07 -23.29 14.44
N THR A 134 18.85 -22.03 14.79
CA THR A 134 19.47 -20.86 14.20
C THR A 134 20.76 -20.53 14.96
N ASN A 135 21.70 -19.88 14.30
CA ASN A 135 22.96 -19.49 14.92
C ASN A 135 22.71 -18.31 15.88
N THR A 136 22.92 -18.51 17.19
CA THR A 136 22.75 -17.48 18.24
C THR A 136 23.52 -16.19 17.95
N ALA A 137 24.60 -16.24 17.17
CA ALA A 137 25.32 -15.04 16.75
C ALA A 137 24.54 -14.21 15.71
N ILE A 138 23.82 -14.86 14.78
CA ILE A 138 23.01 -14.17 13.76
C ILE A 138 21.80 -13.49 14.41
N GLU A 139 21.14 -14.17 15.33
CA GLU A 139 20.02 -13.60 16.10
C GLU A 139 20.47 -12.38 16.90
N SER A 140 21.63 -12.45 17.57
CA SER A 140 22.21 -11.31 18.29
C SER A 140 22.52 -10.14 17.37
N THR A 141 23.13 -10.38 16.20
CA THR A 141 23.42 -9.33 15.23
C THR A 141 22.14 -8.69 14.71
N LEU A 142 21.13 -9.49 14.37
CA LEU A 142 19.86 -8.99 13.87
C LEU A 142 19.15 -8.11 14.91
N ARG A 143 19.09 -8.56 16.17
CA ARG A 143 18.54 -7.73 17.25
C ARG A 143 19.28 -6.40 17.38
N GLN A 144 20.61 -6.42 17.35
CA GLN A 144 21.41 -5.20 17.42
C GLN A 144 21.15 -4.26 16.24
N VAL A 145 21.16 -4.79 15.01
CA VAL A 145 20.91 -3.98 13.80
C VAL A 145 19.50 -3.41 13.80
N THR A 146 18.49 -4.20 14.17
CA THR A 146 17.11 -3.73 14.29
C THR A 146 16.98 -2.66 15.35
N GLU A 147 17.61 -2.81 16.52
CA GLU A 147 17.66 -1.78 17.57
C GLU A 147 18.35 -0.49 17.10
N GLU A 148 19.48 -0.60 16.39
CA GLU A 148 20.19 0.55 15.83
C GLU A 148 19.34 1.33 14.82
N ILE A 149 18.53 0.63 14.00
CA ILE A 149 17.70 1.24 12.96
C ILE A 149 16.38 1.79 13.51
N CYS A 150 15.72 1.06 14.40
CA CYS A 150 14.37 1.39 14.89
C CYS A 150 14.40 2.16 16.22
N HIS A 151 15.58 2.29 16.84
CA HIS A 151 15.81 3.06 18.07
C HIS A 151 15.05 2.55 19.32
N TYR A 152 14.71 1.25 19.36
CA TYR A 152 14.22 0.57 20.55
C TYR A 152 14.79 -0.85 20.63
N PRO A 153 15.03 -1.38 21.85
CA PRO A 153 15.60 -2.70 22.02
C PRO A 153 14.60 -3.77 21.60
N ILE A 154 15.09 -4.77 20.86
CA ILE A 154 14.36 -5.99 20.55
C ILE A 154 14.81 -7.07 21.53
N SER A 155 13.90 -7.60 22.35
CA SER A 155 14.15 -8.76 23.20
C SER A 155 14.07 -10.07 22.40
N ALA A 156 14.53 -11.18 22.99
CA ALA A 156 14.46 -12.48 22.32
C ALA A 156 13.02 -12.93 22.07
N ASP A 157 12.11 -12.65 23.02
CA ASP A 157 10.69 -13.02 22.91
C ASP A 157 9.94 -12.20 21.85
N GLU A 158 10.45 -11.02 21.50
CA GLU A 158 9.88 -10.13 20.47
C GLU A 158 10.34 -10.48 19.05
N MET A 159 11.35 -11.35 18.88
CA MET A 159 11.88 -11.68 17.55
C MET A 159 10.86 -12.39 16.65
N ASP A 160 9.88 -13.06 17.24
CA ASP A 160 8.80 -13.77 16.55
C ASP A 160 7.59 -12.87 16.24
N LEU A 161 7.56 -11.64 16.76
CA LEU A 161 6.48 -10.69 16.50
C LEU A 161 6.51 -10.18 15.05
N ASP A 162 5.34 -9.78 14.56
CA ASP A 162 5.24 -9.21 13.22
C ASP A 162 5.93 -7.84 13.18
N LEU A 163 6.87 -7.69 12.24
CA LEU A 163 7.67 -6.50 12.05
C LEU A 163 6.79 -5.26 11.86
N GLU A 164 5.70 -5.34 11.13
CA GLU A 164 4.87 -4.18 10.81
C GLU A 164 3.71 -4.03 11.78
N ALA A 165 2.96 -5.11 12.03
CA ALA A 165 1.74 -5.05 12.81
C ALA A 165 1.98 -4.93 14.32
N ASP A 166 3.02 -5.59 14.85
CA ASP A 166 3.30 -5.60 16.29
C ASP A 166 4.44 -4.65 16.65
N LEU A 167 5.48 -4.58 15.81
CA LEU A 167 6.70 -3.82 16.08
C LEU A 167 6.75 -2.45 15.39
N GLY A 168 5.89 -2.17 14.41
CA GLY A 168 5.83 -0.88 13.72
C GLY A 168 7.01 -0.58 12.78
N VAL A 169 7.76 -1.61 12.38
CA VAL A 169 8.90 -1.53 11.46
C VAL A 169 8.43 -1.36 10.01
N ASP A 170 8.64 -0.18 9.47
CA ASP A 170 8.21 0.17 8.12
C ASP A 170 9.11 -0.45 7.01
N SER A 171 8.71 -0.27 5.76
CA SER A 171 9.47 -0.78 4.61
C SER A 171 10.85 -0.15 4.43
N LEU A 172 11.04 1.11 4.86
CA LEU A 172 12.32 1.81 4.79
C LEU A 172 13.29 1.30 5.86
N GLU A 173 12.79 1.04 7.07
CA GLU A 173 13.55 0.43 8.16
C GLU A 173 13.97 -0.99 7.81
N ARG A 174 13.07 -1.80 7.24
CA ARG A 174 13.42 -3.12 6.68
C ARG A 174 14.51 -3.02 5.62
N ILE A 175 14.39 -2.08 4.67
CA ILE A 175 15.44 -1.85 3.67
C ILE A 175 16.79 -1.48 4.34
N ARG A 176 16.77 -0.67 5.39
CA ARG A 176 17.99 -0.28 6.13
C ARG A 176 18.60 -1.45 6.87
N ILE A 177 17.80 -2.27 7.56
CA ILE A 177 18.23 -3.50 8.23
C ILE A 177 18.92 -4.42 7.20
N VAL A 178 18.24 -4.74 6.10
CA VAL A 178 18.79 -5.63 5.06
C VAL A 178 20.06 -5.06 4.44
N THR A 179 20.11 -3.74 4.18
CA THR A 179 21.32 -3.07 3.65
C THR A 179 22.46 -3.11 4.66
N HIS A 180 22.19 -3.07 5.96
CA HIS A 180 23.19 -3.21 7.00
C HIS A 180 23.71 -4.66 7.05
N LEU A 181 22.82 -5.66 6.98
CA LEU A 181 23.20 -7.08 6.91
C LEU A 181 24.06 -7.40 5.67
N GLU A 182 23.74 -6.82 4.52
CA GLU A 182 24.56 -6.90 3.30
C GLU A 182 26.00 -6.39 3.53
N LYS A 183 26.17 -5.31 4.32
CA LYS A 183 27.50 -4.79 4.66
C LYS A 183 28.27 -5.71 5.61
N LEU A 184 27.58 -6.35 6.55
CA LEU A 184 28.19 -7.23 7.55
C LEU A 184 28.57 -8.60 6.98
N TYR A 185 27.69 -9.18 6.17
CA TYR A 185 27.83 -10.56 5.70
C TYR A 185 28.09 -10.70 4.20
N GLY A 186 28.08 -9.61 3.45
CA GLY A 186 28.29 -9.61 2.01
C GLY A 186 27.02 -9.96 1.23
N LYS A 187 27.13 -10.86 0.24
CA LYS A 187 26.00 -11.22 -0.62
C LYS A 187 24.99 -12.07 0.17
N VAL A 188 23.81 -11.51 0.44
CA VAL A 188 22.68 -12.20 1.09
C VAL A 188 21.49 -12.31 0.13
N ASP A 189 20.52 -13.16 0.47
CA ASP A 189 19.22 -13.17 -0.23
C ASP A 189 18.39 -11.95 0.18
N ARG A 190 18.65 -10.83 -0.49
CA ARG A 190 17.97 -9.56 -0.23
C ARG A 190 16.45 -9.66 -0.42
N GLN A 191 16.00 -10.42 -1.42
CA GLN A 191 14.58 -10.56 -1.70
C GLN A 191 13.90 -11.40 -0.62
N GLY A 192 14.50 -12.52 -0.23
CA GLY A 192 14.01 -13.35 0.88
C GLY A 192 13.92 -12.55 2.19
N LEU A 193 14.96 -11.80 2.53
CA LEU A 193 14.99 -10.99 3.76
C LEU A 193 13.94 -9.87 3.78
N LEU A 194 13.67 -9.22 2.65
CA LEU A 194 12.63 -8.19 2.55
C LEU A 194 11.22 -8.76 2.63
N SER A 195 11.04 -10.06 2.37
CA SER A 195 9.76 -10.76 2.48
C SER A 195 9.49 -11.36 3.86
N CYS A 196 10.45 -11.32 4.78
CA CYS A 196 10.28 -11.82 6.14
C CYS A 196 9.29 -10.96 6.93
N ARG A 197 8.45 -11.61 7.74
CA ARG A 197 7.48 -10.97 8.63
C ARG A 197 7.98 -10.78 10.05
N SER A 198 9.05 -11.46 10.46
CA SER A 198 9.63 -11.34 11.80
C SER A 198 11.16 -11.27 11.75
N VAL A 199 11.78 -10.80 12.84
CA VAL A 199 13.25 -10.82 12.99
C VAL A 199 13.76 -12.26 13.00
N GLN A 200 12.97 -13.20 13.53
CA GLN A 200 13.32 -14.63 13.56
C GLN A 200 13.31 -15.27 12.17
N GLU A 201 12.37 -14.88 11.30
CA GLU A 201 12.37 -15.29 9.90
C GLU A 201 13.60 -14.73 9.16
N MET A 202 13.98 -13.48 9.42
CA MET A 202 15.22 -12.91 8.87
C MET A 202 16.45 -13.71 9.32
N ALA A 203 16.51 -14.11 10.59
CA ALA A 203 17.62 -14.91 11.13
C ALA A 203 17.71 -16.30 10.47
N SER A 204 16.55 -16.92 10.23
CA SER A 204 16.45 -18.21 9.54
C SER A 204 16.89 -18.12 8.08
N THR A 205 16.38 -17.12 7.34
CA THR A 205 16.73 -16.85 5.93
C THR A 205 18.21 -16.54 5.78
N LEU A 206 18.76 -15.69 6.67
CA LEU A 206 20.17 -15.35 6.67
C LEU A 206 21.05 -16.55 6.98
N SER A 207 20.65 -17.40 7.94
CA SER A 207 21.38 -18.63 8.27
C SER A 207 21.41 -19.64 7.12
N GLN A 208 20.34 -19.74 6.34
CA GLN A 208 20.30 -20.62 5.15
C GLN A 208 21.28 -20.16 4.06
N SER A 209 21.48 -18.84 3.92
CA SER A 209 22.41 -18.27 2.94
C SER A 209 23.88 -18.66 3.19
N PHE A 210 24.23 -19.10 4.41
CA PHE A 210 25.60 -19.50 4.79
C PHE A 210 25.79 -21.00 5.04
N LYS A 211 24.74 -21.83 4.87
CA LYS A 211 24.85 -23.30 4.95
C LYS A 211 25.20 -23.96 3.60
N GLY A 212 25.38 -23.17 2.54
CA GLY A 212 25.75 -23.60 1.20
C GLY A 212 27.22 -23.37 0.86
#